data_AF-A0AB36HLW8-F1
#
_entry.id   AF-A0AB36HLW8-F1
#
_cell.length_a   1.000
_cell.length_b   1.000
_cell.length_c   1.000
_cell.angle_alpha   90.00
_cell.angle_beta   90.00
_cell.angle_gamma   90.00
#
_symmetry.space_group_name_H-M   'P 1'
#
loop_
_entity.id
_entity.type
_entity.pdbx_description
1 polymer ?
#
loop_
_entity_poly.entity_id
_entity_poly.type
_entity_poly.pdbx_seq_one_letter_code
_entity_poly.pdbx_strand_id
1 'polypeptide(L)'
;MRILFNASKRLSPRVTLRVLAGGVLGSALLLAGCGNITTIEPPTYQVNDVQTFKVYGAPNQIMMVEVHDKQSSVSPETWASALSGHGFPPRLDFVTDATQLGPNQVLRDGYRVVVVVSPSQATMGEKICTTPEATNYPADTTRIPTRIAFCAGDKPISELRANFVKDDFEQQVTNNGGSIIAQLFPREIRDDSDRRCGMFRAGC
;
A
#
# COMPACT_ATOMS: atom_id res chain seq x y z
N MET A 1 36.28 25.08 -67.33
CA MET A 1 35.43 25.47 -68.48
C MET A 1 34.00 25.09 -68.16
N ARG A 2 33.15 26.11 -67.94
CA ARG A 2 31.68 26.15 -67.83
C ARG A 2 30.92 24.90 -67.37
N ILE A 3 30.44 24.94 -66.12
CA ILE A 3 29.25 24.20 -65.68
C ILE A 3 28.05 25.14 -65.88
N LEU A 4 27.07 24.66 -66.63
CA LEU A 4 25.86 25.38 -67.05
C LEU A 4 24.85 25.45 -65.88
N PHE A 5 24.20 26.62 -65.79
CA PHE A 5 22.78 26.95 -65.49
C PHE A 5 21.86 25.85 -64.90
N ASN A 6 20.77 26.12 -64.19
CA ASN A 6 20.11 27.25 -63.54
C ASN A 6 18.72 26.70 -63.15
N ALA A 7 18.08 27.32 -62.16
CA ALA A 7 16.64 27.33 -61.93
C ALA A 7 15.89 26.00 -61.63
N SER A 8 15.36 25.91 -60.41
CA SER A 8 14.02 25.37 -60.20
C SER A 8 13.35 26.08 -59.03
N LYS A 9 12.36 26.91 -59.38
CA LYS A 9 11.35 27.48 -58.48
C LYS A 9 10.65 26.35 -57.73
N ARG A 10 10.26 26.55 -56.46
CA ARG A 10 8.94 26.07 -56.02
C ARG A 10 8.39 26.83 -54.82
N LEU A 11 7.11 27.12 -54.99
CA LEU A 11 6.20 27.92 -54.18
C LEU A 11 5.99 27.34 -52.78
N SER A 12 5.78 28.25 -51.83
CA SER A 12 5.04 28.01 -50.59
C SER A 12 3.59 27.59 -50.89
N PRO A 13 3.02 26.71 -50.05
CA PRO A 13 1.67 26.93 -49.61
C PRO A 13 1.53 26.87 -48.09
N ARG A 14 0.68 27.78 -47.62
CA ARG A 14 0.11 27.88 -46.27
C ARG A 14 -0.33 26.50 -45.75
N VAL A 15 0.12 26.13 -44.54
CA VAL A 15 -0.45 25.02 -43.79
C VAL A 15 -1.33 25.57 -42.69
N THR A 16 -2.61 25.31 -42.88
CA THR A 16 -3.76 25.66 -42.06
C THR A 16 -3.72 24.91 -40.72
N LEU A 17 -3.83 25.66 -39.62
CA LEU A 17 -4.01 25.16 -38.27
C LEU A 17 -5.36 24.43 -38.17
N ARG A 18 -5.33 23.10 -37.98
CA ARG A 18 -6.51 22.30 -37.61
C ARG A 18 -6.39 21.91 -36.14
N VAL A 19 -7.21 22.53 -35.30
CA VAL A 19 -7.45 22.08 -33.93
C VAL A 19 -8.44 20.92 -33.98
N LEU A 20 -7.96 19.72 -33.68
CA LEU A 20 -8.77 18.54 -33.35
C LEU A 20 -8.39 18.16 -31.92
N ALA A 21 -9.08 18.73 -30.93
CA ALA A 21 -8.96 18.30 -29.54
C ALA A 21 -9.88 17.08 -29.34
N GLY A 22 -9.33 15.90 -29.55
CA GLY A 22 -9.88 14.64 -29.10
C GLY A 22 -9.05 14.07 -27.96
N GLY A 23 -9.70 13.37 -27.03
CA GLY A 23 -9.10 12.28 -26.27
C GLY A 23 -8.52 12.63 -24.90
N VAL A 24 -9.25 12.17 -23.87
CA VAL A 24 -8.75 11.50 -22.65
C VAL A 24 -7.39 11.96 -22.12
N LEU A 25 -7.41 12.78 -21.08
CA LEU A 25 -6.31 12.85 -20.11
C LEU A 25 -6.87 12.48 -18.74
N GLY A 26 -6.90 11.18 -18.49
CA GLY A 26 -6.93 10.64 -17.12
C GLY A 26 -5.74 11.25 -16.39
N SER A 27 -6.04 12.08 -15.40
CA SER A 27 -5.03 12.76 -14.60
C SER A 27 -4.29 11.73 -13.76
N ALA A 28 -3.21 11.19 -14.30
CA ALA A 28 -2.19 10.53 -13.50
C ALA A 28 -1.63 11.61 -12.55
N LEU A 29 -2.07 11.56 -11.30
CA LEU A 29 -1.43 12.25 -10.19
C LEU A 29 -0.05 11.61 -9.98
N LEU A 30 0.90 11.94 -10.85
CA LEU A 30 2.32 11.76 -10.57
C LEU A 30 2.73 12.89 -9.62
N LEU A 31 2.44 12.69 -8.34
CA LEU A 31 3.05 13.48 -7.27
C LEU A 31 4.57 13.29 -7.36
N ALA A 32 5.27 14.40 -7.56
CA ALA A 32 6.71 14.48 -7.72
C ALA A 32 7.44 13.88 -6.50
N GLY A 33 8.39 12.99 -6.78
CA GLY A 33 9.25 12.34 -5.79
C GLY A 33 10.06 11.17 -6.37
N CYS A 34 10.72 11.37 -7.50
CA CYS A 34 11.61 10.36 -8.08
C CYS A 34 12.93 10.30 -7.31
N GLY A 35 13.07 9.34 -6.38
CA GLY A 35 14.35 9.05 -5.73
C GLY A 35 14.28 7.88 -4.76
N ASN A 36 13.31 7.90 -3.84
CA ASN A 36 13.21 6.92 -2.75
C ASN A 36 11.79 6.35 -2.69
N ILE A 37 11.47 5.45 -3.61
CA ILE A 37 10.12 4.88 -3.73
C ILE A 37 9.97 3.70 -2.77
N THR A 38 9.08 3.84 -1.78
CA THR A 38 8.53 2.71 -1.03
C THR A 38 7.86 1.74 -1.99
N THR A 39 8.21 0.46 -1.93
CA THR A 39 7.52 -0.56 -2.73
C THR A 39 6.54 -1.29 -1.84
N ILE A 40 5.24 -1.09 -2.04
CA ILE A 40 4.18 -1.86 -1.38
C ILE A 40 3.67 -2.88 -2.41
N GLU A 41 3.89 -4.16 -2.13
CA GLU A 41 3.41 -5.26 -2.95
C GLU A 41 1.91 -5.45 -2.77
N PRO A 42 1.20 -5.96 -3.81
CA PRO A 42 -0.20 -6.32 -3.66
C PRO A 42 -0.43 -7.25 -2.46
N PRO A 43 -1.45 -6.99 -1.64
CA PRO A 43 -1.76 -7.82 -0.49
C PRO A 43 -2.24 -9.21 -0.92
N THR A 44 -2.00 -10.17 -0.04
CA THR A 44 -2.65 -11.48 -0.07
C THR A 44 -3.85 -11.46 0.85
N TYR A 45 -4.98 -12.04 0.42
CA TYR A 45 -6.20 -12.12 1.21
C TYR A 45 -6.58 -13.58 1.41
N GLN A 46 -6.94 -13.96 2.65
CA GLN A 46 -7.34 -15.33 2.99
C GLN A 46 -8.86 -15.51 3.08
N VAL A 47 -9.61 -14.44 2.81
CA VAL A 47 -11.07 -14.39 2.81
C VAL A 47 -11.55 -13.64 1.58
N ASN A 48 -12.83 -13.76 1.24
CA ASN A 48 -13.45 -13.02 0.13
C ASN A 48 -13.98 -11.64 0.57
N ASP A 49 -14.12 -11.41 1.87
CA ASP A 49 -14.64 -10.17 2.44
C ASP A 49 -13.84 -9.79 3.69
N VAL A 50 -12.89 -8.87 3.53
CA VAL A 50 -12.11 -8.31 4.65
C VAL A 50 -12.93 -7.32 5.48
N GLN A 51 -13.87 -6.62 4.85
CA GLN A 51 -14.64 -5.56 5.48
C GLN A 51 -15.52 -6.09 6.62
N THR A 52 -16.11 -7.28 6.45
CA THR A 52 -16.87 -7.93 7.54
C THR A 52 -15.98 -8.22 8.76
N PHE A 53 -14.77 -8.74 8.56
CA PHE A 53 -13.82 -8.98 9.64
C PHE A 53 -13.37 -7.68 10.31
N LYS A 54 -13.12 -6.63 9.51
CA LYS A 54 -12.76 -5.30 10.01
C LYS A 54 -13.83 -4.73 10.94
N VAL A 55 -15.09 -4.70 10.49
CA VAL A 55 -16.22 -4.13 11.25
C VAL A 55 -16.48 -4.96 12.52
N TYR A 56 -16.40 -6.28 12.42
CA TYR A 56 -16.58 -7.17 13.58
C TYR A 56 -15.45 -7.03 14.62
N GLY A 57 -14.21 -6.89 14.13
CA GLY A 57 -12.99 -6.77 14.94
C GLY A 57 -12.77 -5.41 15.59
N ALA A 58 -13.41 -4.35 15.08
CA ALA A 58 -13.30 -3.00 15.62
C ALA A 58 -14.69 -2.37 15.85
N PRO A 59 -15.47 -2.86 16.84
CA PRO A 59 -16.84 -2.42 17.08
C PRO A 59 -16.94 -0.92 17.40
N ASN A 60 -15.92 -0.34 18.04
CA ASN A 60 -15.83 1.09 18.32
C ASN A 60 -14.87 1.83 17.37
N GLN A 61 -14.61 1.26 16.19
CA GLN A 61 -13.64 1.80 15.22
C GLN A 61 -12.20 1.86 15.77
N ILE A 62 -11.90 1.09 16.81
CA ILE A 62 -10.57 1.03 17.42
C ILE A 62 -10.04 -0.39 17.32
N MET A 63 -8.76 -0.50 16.97
CA MET A 63 -8.06 -1.77 16.83
C MET A 63 -6.63 -1.64 17.36
N MET A 64 -6.10 -2.73 17.92
CA MET A 64 -4.71 -2.76 18.36
C MET A 64 -3.77 -2.85 17.14
N VAL A 65 -2.66 -2.12 17.19
CA VAL A 65 -1.49 -2.38 16.36
C VAL A 65 -0.37 -2.96 17.23
N GLU A 66 0.14 -4.12 16.82
CA GLU A 66 1.25 -4.82 17.46
C GLU A 66 2.48 -4.65 16.59
N VAL A 67 3.53 -3.99 17.11
CA VAL A 67 4.75 -3.69 16.33
C VAL A 67 5.92 -4.51 16.84
N HIS A 68 6.51 -5.29 15.94
CA HIS A 68 7.74 -6.04 16.13
C HIS A 68 8.85 -5.36 15.36
N ASP A 69 9.65 -4.57 16.06
CA ASP A 69 10.84 -3.93 15.50
C ASP A 69 12.00 -4.06 16.48
N LYS A 70 12.95 -4.93 16.14
CA LYS A 70 14.11 -5.23 16.99
C LYS A 70 15.10 -4.06 17.07
N GLN A 71 15.14 -3.18 16.06
CA GLN A 71 16.02 -2.01 16.07
C GLN A 71 15.31 -0.77 16.63
N SER A 72 14.01 -0.85 16.93
CA SER A 72 13.20 0.28 17.41
C SER A 72 13.36 1.52 16.52
N SER A 73 13.40 1.28 15.21
CA SER A 73 13.63 2.30 14.18
C SER A 73 12.45 3.23 13.97
N VAL A 74 11.22 2.77 14.27
CA VAL A 74 10.00 3.57 14.31
C VAL A 74 9.19 3.19 15.55
N SER A 75 8.71 4.18 16.31
CA SER A 75 7.94 3.91 17.52
C SER A 75 6.59 3.24 17.19
N PRO A 76 6.06 2.37 18.06
CA PRO A 76 4.72 1.83 17.90
C PRO A 76 3.65 2.93 17.77
N GLU A 77 3.80 4.05 18.48
CA GLU A 77 2.89 5.19 18.44
C GLU A 77 2.90 5.88 17.08
N THR A 78 4.08 6.00 16.46
CA THR A 78 4.21 6.52 15.09
C THR A 78 3.49 5.61 14.10
N TRP A 79 3.59 4.29 14.24
CA TRP A 79 2.83 3.33 13.42
C TRP A 79 1.33 3.48 13.63
N ALA A 80 0.87 3.52 14.88
CA ALA A 80 -0.54 3.70 15.21
C ALA A 80 -1.10 5.00 14.60
N SER A 81 -0.38 6.11 14.78
CA SER A 81 -0.77 7.41 14.21
C SER A 81 -0.77 7.39 12.68
N ALA A 82 0.24 6.79 12.05
CA ALA A 82 0.34 6.72 10.58
C ALA A 82 -0.78 5.90 9.96
N LEU A 83 -1.28 4.88 10.65
CA LEU A 83 -2.34 4.00 10.16
C LEU A 83 -3.75 4.54 10.46
N SER A 84 -3.90 5.40 11.47
CA SER A 84 -5.21 5.86 11.94
C SER A 84 -5.91 6.82 10.96
N GLY A 85 -7.24 6.81 10.97
CA GLY A 85 -8.05 7.79 10.21
C GLY A 85 -8.04 7.63 8.68
N HIS A 86 -7.48 6.53 8.17
CA HIS A 86 -7.35 6.25 6.74
C HIS A 86 -8.32 5.19 6.21
N GLY A 87 -8.34 5.05 4.88
CA GLY A 87 -9.10 4.04 4.16
C GLY A 87 -10.61 4.32 4.06
N PHE A 88 -11.35 3.26 3.73
CA PHE A 88 -12.79 3.32 3.57
C PHE A 88 -13.52 3.28 4.93
N PRO A 89 -14.65 3.99 5.08
CA PRO A 89 -15.47 3.91 6.29
C PRO A 89 -15.92 2.48 6.65
N PRO A 90 -16.08 2.16 7.96
CA PRO A 90 -15.64 2.98 9.09
C PRO A 90 -14.11 3.05 9.14
N ARG A 91 -13.59 4.26 9.36
CA ARG A 91 -12.13 4.48 9.50
C ARG A 91 -11.72 3.99 10.88
N LEU A 92 -10.54 3.40 10.97
CA LEU A 92 -10.05 2.86 12.25
C LEU A 92 -9.06 3.83 12.86
N ASP A 93 -9.12 3.95 14.18
CA ASP A 93 -8.06 4.48 15.00
C ASP A 93 -7.29 3.30 15.62
N PHE A 94 -5.97 3.35 15.54
CA PHE A 94 -5.10 2.32 16.06
C PHE A 94 -4.49 2.74 17.39
N VAL A 95 -4.37 1.78 18.30
CA VAL A 95 -3.75 1.95 19.61
C VAL A 95 -2.68 0.89 19.82
N THR A 96 -1.66 1.22 20.61
CA THR A 96 -0.55 0.30 20.94
C THR A 96 -0.71 -0.33 22.31
N ASP A 97 -1.57 0.26 23.14
CA ASP A 97 -1.85 -0.18 24.50
C ASP A 97 -3.35 0.00 24.80
N ALA A 98 -3.95 -1.01 25.43
CA ALA A 98 -5.33 -0.96 25.91
C ALA A 98 -5.56 0.15 26.97
N THR A 99 -4.51 0.65 27.62
CA THR A 99 -4.63 1.81 28.53
C THR A 99 -5.00 3.11 27.81
N GLN A 100 -4.84 3.17 26.48
CA GLN A 100 -5.17 4.33 25.65
C GLN A 100 -6.67 4.42 25.30
N LEU A 101 -7.48 3.46 25.74
CA LEU A 101 -8.91 3.44 25.46
C LEU A 101 -9.65 4.51 26.27
N GLY A 102 -10.45 5.29 25.56
CA GLY A 102 -11.43 6.19 26.14
C GLY A 102 -12.61 5.45 26.77
N PRO A 103 -13.49 6.18 27.48
CA PRO A 103 -14.67 5.59 28.12
C PRO A 103 -15.57 4.90 27.09
N ASN A 104 -15.97 3.65 27.39
CA ASN A 104 -16.83 2.79 26.56
C ASN A 104 -16.22 2.30 25.24
N GLN A 105 -14.91 2.44 25.05
CA GLN A 105 -14.20 1.83 23.93
C GLN A 105 -13.74 0.42 24.30
N VAL A 106 -13.96 -0.53 23.40
CA VAL A 106 -13.64 -1.95 23.63
C VAL A 106 -12.83 -2.47 22.45
N LEU A 107 -11.70 -3.11 22.76
CA LEU A 107 -10.94 -3.90 21.80
C LEU A 107 -11.57 -5.29 21.67
N ARG A 108 -11.65 -5.82 20.44
CA ARG A 108 -12.00 -7.22 20.23
C ARG A 108 -10.73 -8.06 20.34
N ASP A 109 -10.71 -8.96 21.32
CA ASP A 109 -9.61 -9.91 21.47
C ASP A 109 -9.38 -10.71 20.20
N GLY A 110 -8.10 -10.89 19.85
CA GLY A 110 -7.66 -11.58 18.65
C GLY A 110 -7.67 -10.74 17.37
N TYR A 111 -8.32 -9.57 17.34
CA TYR A 111 -8.34 -8.70 16.16
C TYR A 111 -7.32 -7.58 16.28
N ARG A 112 -6.32 -7.59 15.41
CA ARG A 112 -5.22 -6.62 15.47
C ARG A 112 -4.51 -6.50 14.13
N VAL A 113 -3.80 -5.39 13.95
CA VAL A 113 -2.80 -5.26 12.89
C VAL A 113 -1.45 -5.59 13.46
N VAL A 114 -0.74 -6.55 12.88
CA VAL A 114 0.64 -6.90 13.26
C VAL A 114 1.58 -6.31 12.22
N VAL A 115 2.54 -5.52 12.68
CA VAL A 115 3.64 -4.96 11.89
C VAL A 115 4.92 -5.67 12.31
N VAL A 116 5.66 -6.22 11.36
CA VAL A 116 6.96 -6.84 11.61
C VAL A 116 8.00 -6.19 10.70
N VAL A 117 8.89 -5.43 11.32
CA VAL A 117 10.02 -4.76 10.66
C VAL A 117 11.19 -5.75 10.60
N SER A 118 11.73 -5.96 9.40
CA SER A 118 12.75 -6.96 9.12
C SER A 118 12.38 -8.36 9.63
N PRO A 119 11.29 -8.95 9.12
CA PRO A 119 10.77 -10.22 9.63
C PRO A 119 11.77 -11.36 9.46
N SER A 120 11.82 -12.27 10.44
CA SER A 120 12.56 -13.53 10.32
C SER A 120 11.89 -14.44 9.28
N GLN A 121 12.63 -15.43 8.76
CA GLN A 121 12.04 -16.46 7.89
C GLN A 121 10.99 -17.32 8.62
N ALA A 122 10.96 -17.32 9.95
CA ALA A 122 9.94 -18.03 10.72
C ALA A 122 8.60 -17.27 10.76
N THR A 123 8.57 -15.98 10.40
CA THR A 123 7.39 -15.10 10.47
C THR A 123 6.51 -15.15 9.21
N MET A 124 6.51 -16.28 8.49
CA MET A 124 5.78 -16.43 7.22
C MET A 124 4.37 -17.01 7.42
N GLY A 125 3.41 -16.59 6.59
CA GLY A 125 2.05 -17.13 6.61
C GLY A 125 1.36 -16.90 7.94
N GLU A 126 0.74 -17.92 8.52
CA GLU A 126 0.04 -17.82 9.81
C GLU A 126 0.94 -17.40 10.99
N LYS A 127 2.27 -17.51 10.82
CA LYS A 127 3.23 -17.16 11.88
C LYS A 127 3.25 -15.67 12.21
N ILE A 128 2.89 -14.80 11.27
CA ILE A 128 2.75 -13.37 11.56
C ILE A 128 1.66 -13.06 12.60
N CYS A 129 0.64 -13.92 12.71
CA CYS A 129 -0.47 -13.74 13.65
C CYS A 129 -0.34 -14.58 14.93
N THR A 130 0.69 -15.41 15.06
CA THR A 130 0.89 -16.30 16.22
C THR A 130 2.21 -16.05 16.94
N THR A 131 3.30 -16.03 16.18
CA THR A 131 4.67 -15.91 16.71
C THR A 131 5.50 -15.00 15.80
N PRO A 132 5.08 -13.73 15.62
CA PRO A 132 5.84 -12.77 14.84
C PRO A 132 7.23 -12.55 15.46
N GLU A 133 8.25 -12.54 14.61
CA GLU A 133 9.64 -12.36 15.02
C GLU A 133 10.35 -11.37 14.08
N ALA A 134 10.86 -10.29 14.67
CA ALA A 134 11.72 -9.34 13.99
C ALA A 134 13.20 -9.70 14.16
N THR A 135 13.98 -9.41 13.12
CA THR A 135 15.44 -9.59 13.09
C THR A 135 16.14 -8.26 12.98
N ASN A 136 17.43 -8.22 13.35
CA ASN A 136 18.26 -7.08 13.00
C ASN A 136 18.56 -7.14 11.50
N TYR A 137 18.38 -6.03 10.80
CA TYR A 137 18.86 -5.90 9.42
C TYR A 137 20.34 -5.47 9.40
N PRO A 138 21.15 -5.95 8.43
CA PRO A 138 22.55 -5.54 8.26
C PRO A 138 22.75 -4.02 8.15
N ALA A 139 23.93 -3.52 8.55
CA ALA A 139 24.22 -2.08 8.53
C ALA A 139 24.13 -1.46 7.12
N ASP A 140 24.50 -2.22 6.09
CA ASP A 140 24.47 -1.89 4.67
C ASP A 140 23.09 -2.08 4.01
N THR A 141 22.07 -2.46 4.77
CA THR A 141 20.69 -2.54 4.28
C THR A 141 20.24 -1.18 3.77
N THR A 142 19.86 -1.10 2.50
CA THR A 142 19.30 0.12 1.89
C THR A 142 17.78 0.17 1.94
N ARG A 143 17.13 -1.01 2.02
CA ARG A 143 15.68 -1.15 2.12
C ARG A 143 15.28 -2.08 3.24
N ILE A 144 14.37 -1.62 4.10
CA ILE A 144 13.87 -2.36 5.25
C ILE A 144 12.61 -3.13 4.81
N PRO A 145 12.67 -4.47 4.70
CA PRO A 145 11.49 -5.26 4.42
C PRO A 145 10.59 -5.22 5.65
N THR A 146 9.32 -4.94 5.45
CA THR A 146 8.30 -4.85 6.50
C THR A 146 7.08 -5.64 6.06
N ARG A 147 6.51 -6.41 6.99
CA ARG A 147 5.25 -7.12 6.77
C ARG A 147 4.18 -6.57 7.67
N ILE A 148 2.99 -6.43 7.12
CA ILE A 148 1.86 -5.86 7.84
C ILE A 148 0.67 -6.77 7.57
N ALA A 149 0.07 -7.32 8.63
CA ALA A 149 -1.06 -8.22 8.53
C ALA A 149 -2.21 -7.77 9.40
N PHE A 150 -3.43 -7.93 8.91
CA PHE A 150 -4.63 -7.87 9.74
C PHE A 150 -4.94 -9.31 10.18
N CYS A 151 -4.90 -9.54 11.49
CA CYS A 151 -5.08 -10.85 12.10
C CYS A 151 -6.46 -10.95 12.75
N ALA A 152 -7.07 -12.13 12.63
CA ALA A 152 -8.23 -12.55 13.42
C ALA A 152 -7.85 -13.85 14.16
N GLY A 153 -7.54 -13.72 15.44
CA GLY A 153 -6.87 -14.76 16.22
C GLY A 153 -5.50 -15.07 15.61
N ASP A 154 -5.32 -16.34 15.26
CA ASP A 154 -4.07 -16.90 14.72
C ASP A 154 -3.97 -16.82 13.20
N LYS A 155 -5.00 -16.28 12.52
CA LYS A 155 -5.09 -16.29 11.06
C LYS A 155 -4.91 -14.89 10.47
N PRO A 156 -4.04 -14.72 9.45
CA PRO A 156 -3.98 -13.50 8.67
C PRO A 156 -5.20 -13.44 7.77
N ILE A 157 -6.00 -12.38 7.90
CA ILE A 157 -7.12 -12.08 7.00
C ILE A 157 -6.60 -11.42 5.72
N SER A 158 -5.64 -10.52 5.89
CA SER A 158 -4.89 -9.88 4.81
C SER A 158 -3.44 -9.66 5.24
N GLU A 159 -2.49 -9.84 4.33
CA GLU A 159 -1.06 -9.57 4.56
C GLU A 159 -0.52 -8.77 3.38
N LEU A 160 0.19 -7.68 3.67
CA LEU A 160 0.94 -6.89 2.69
C LEU A 160 2.43 -6.88 3.02
N ARG A 161 3.23 -6.72 1.98
CA ARG A 161 4.68 -6.62 2.05
C ARG A 161 5.08 -5.24 1.57
N ALA A 162 5.92 -4.59 2.35
CA ALA A 162 6.46 -3.28 2.03
C ALA A 162 7.98 -3.30 2.13
N ASN A 163 8.64 -2.55 1.25
CA ASN A 163 10.07 -2.30 1.31
C ASN A 163 10.27 -0.79 1.37
N PHE A 164 10.68 -0.32 2.55
CA PHE A 164 10.90 1.10 2.81
C PHE A 164 12.37 1.45 2.63
N VAL A 165 12.70 2.64 2.16
CA VAL A 165 14.09 3.11 2.11
C VAL A 165 14.54 3.41 3.54
N LYS A 166 15.68 2.84 3.96
CA LYS A 166 16.17 2.93 5.34
C LYS A 166 16.32 4.38 5.81
N ASP A 167 16.93 5.22 4.98
CA ASP A 167 17.23 6.61 5.32
C ASP A 167 15.98 7.47 5.55
N ASP A 168 14.85 7.09 4.92
CA ASP A 168 13.57 7.80 4.99
C ASP A 168 12.49 6.97 5.71
N PHE A 169 12.87 5.95 6.49
CA PHE A 169 11.91 4.91 6.89
C PHE A 169 10.68 5.46 7.62
N GLU A 170 10.89 6.24 8.69
CA GLU A 170 9.80 6.83 9.47
C GLU A 170 8.89 7.76 8.64
N GLN A 171 9.50 8.59 7.79
CA GLN A 171 8.78 9.49 6.90
C GLN A 171 7.93 8.69 5.89
N GLN A 172 8.49 7.61 5.34
CA GLN A 172 7.76 6.75 4.42
C GLN A 172 6.64 5.97 5.11
N VAL A 173 6.80 5.53 6.36
CA VAL A 173 5.70 4.93 7.15
C VAL A 173 4.55 5.92 7.25
N THR A 174 4.84 7.15 7.64
CA THR A 174 3.84 8.22 7.81
C THR A 174 3.14 8.56 6.49
N ASN A 175 3.91 8.74 5.42
CA ASN A 175 3.36 9.14 4.12
C ASN A 175 2.55 8.02 3.43
N ASN A 176 2.87 6.75 3.71
CA ASN A 176 2.22 5.61 3.08
C ASN A 176 1.14 4.96 3.93
N GLY A 177 0.92 5.40 5.17
CA GLY A 177 -0.08 4.81 6.08
C GLY A 177 -1.48 4.68 5.46
N GLY A 178 -1.91 5.70 4.71
CA GLY A 178 -3.17 5.64 3.96
C GLY A 178 -3.21 4.55 2.88
N SER A 179 -2.12 4.37 2.14
CA SER A 179 -1.98 3.32 1.12
C SER A 179 -1.93 1.92 1.74
N ILE A 180 -1.24 1.79 2.88
CA ILE A 180 -1.17 0.55 3.66
C ILE A 180 -2.57 0.15 4.10
N ILE A 181 -3.33 1.06 4.70
CA ILE A 181 -4.68 0.78 5.20
C ILE A 181 -5.67 0.51 4.08
N ALA A 182 -5.59 1.23 2.96
CA ALA A 182 -6.45 0.97 1.81
C ALA A 182 -6.23 -0.42 1.19
N GLN A 183 -5.00 -0.94 1.27
CA GLN A 183 -4.66 -2.28 0.80
C GLN A 183 -4.93 -3.36 1.86
N LEU A 184 -4.72 -3.07 3.14
CA LEU A 184 -5.01 -4.03 4.20
C LEU A 184 -6.53 -4.20 4.40
N PHE A 185 -7.30 -3.15 4.17
CA PHE A 185 -8.76 -3.13 4.34
C PHE A 185 -9.44 -2.62 3.06
N PRO A 186 -9.42 -3.41 1.97
CA PRO A 186 -10.10 -3.03 0.74
C PRO A 186 -11.62 -3.04 0.96
N ARG A 187 -12.34 -2.21 0.20
CA ARG A 187 -13.80 -2.27 0.17
C ARG A 187 -14.30 -3.58 -0.44
N GLU A 188 -13.63 -4.01 -1.50
CA GLU A 188 -13.89 -5.23 -2.25
C GLU A 188 -12.55 -5.81 -2.68
N ILE A 189 -12.39 -7.13 -2.56
CA ILE A 189 -11.23 -7.82 -3.10
C ILE A 189 -11.48 -7.95 -4.59
N ARG A 190 -10.61 -7.35 -5.40
CA ARG A 190 -10.71 -7.46 -6.86
C ARG A 190 -10.38 -8.88 -7.24
N ASP A 191 -11.34 -9.57 -7.86
CA ASP A 191 -11.13 -10.88 -8.46
C ASP A 191 -10.31 -10.68 -9.74
N ASP A 192 -8.98 -10.63 -9.61
CA ASP A 192 -8.07 -10.56 -10.76
C ASP A 192 -8.06 -11.88 -11.57
N SER A 193 -8.87 -12.89 -11.19
CA SER A 193 -9.18 -14.05 -12.01
C SER A 193 -9.84 -13.68 -13.35
N ASP A 194 -10.49 -12.52 -13.42
CA ASP A 194 -11.14 -12.03 -14.65
C ASP A 194 -10.15 -11.41 -15.66
N ARG A 195 -8.86 -11.32 -15.33
CA ARG A 195 -7.82 -11.02 -16.35
C ARG A 195 -7.65 -12.16 -17.37
N ARG A 196 -8.37 -13.29 -17.20
CA ARG A 196 -8.51 -14.34 -18.22
C ARG A 196 -9.77 -14.19 -19.09
N CYS A 197 -10.60 -13.16 -18.91
CA CYS A 197 -11.54 -12.73 -19.95
C CYS A 197 -10.73 -11.96 -21.01
N GLY A 198 -9.94 -12.69 -21.80
CA GLY A 198 -9.35 -12.16 -23.02
C GLY A 198 -10.46 -11.64 -23.94
N MET A 199 -10.10 -10.70 -24.82
CA MET A 199 -10.94 -9.89 -25.72
C MET A 199 -11.99 -10.62 -26.59
N PHE A 200 -12.18 -11.94 -26.46
CA PHE A 200 -13.01 -12.78 -27.32
C PHE A 200 -13.81 -13.88 -26.59
N ARG A 201 -14.39 -13.64 -25.41
CA ARG A 201 -15.43 -14.54 -24.86
C ARG A 201 -16.64 -13.77 -24.37
N ALA A 202 -17.78 -14.01 -25.02
CA ALA A 202 -19.09 -13.57 -24.54
C ALA A 202 -19.51 -14.44 -23.35
N GLY A 203 -19.68 -13.80 -22.19
CA GLY A 203 -20.01 -14.46 -20.91
C GLY A 203 -19.24 -13.88 -19.73
N CYS A 204 -18.25 -13.05 -20.02
CA CYS A 204 -18.01 -11.76 -19.40
C CYS A 204 -18.40 -10.70 -20.48
#